data_AF-A0A1B6VZ17-F1
#
_entry.id   AF-A0A1B6VZ17-F1
#
_cell.length_a   1.000
_cell.length_b   1.000
_cell.length_c   1.000
_cell.angle_alpha   90.00
_cell.angle_beta   90.00
_cell.angle_gamma   90.00
#
_symmetry.space_group_name_H-M   'P 1'
#
loop_
_entity.id
_entity.type
_entity.pdbx_description
1 polymer ?
#
loop_
_entity_poly.entity_id
_entity_poly.type
_entity_poly.pdbx_seq_one_letter_code
_entity_poly.pdbx_strand_id
1 'polypeptide(L)'
;MIRSKQKLVIQAKSVKVGQTFDTPFPTSEQSVFSDGYDWQRERARLAAVSDDPADLAALAVLAEHELLLKQHILRMRIHSGRARSRSAAAIDLDDYDIYLSEDQAFDDIGKLSGSGDTFELQTKHAVRMWEGQNDRKSHRWPGIRYGMALSGELVRAAKQDNPFAHAELLAFEQALEEAAAYLEAEVGRMRQQIGQYAASGIHIAVMANRNPLLIKVESMRGYGFRLLQLLMAYDMLVRLALTMGSKGLTSNTESNRIIYEGGRRLRSLLQNLYTSAMKMRQIQGITRQTLLDDPAMSAKLAAAVAAGALPPLPEAVLLYRVLPAYAFIEQAVSDEAVLAQMKETAVGLGLTETAAAPVAEEP
;
A
#
# COMPACT_ATOMS: atom_id res chain seq x y z
N MET A 1 10.32 -10.90 33.84
CA MET A 1 9.15 -11.14 32.97
C MET A 1 8.12 -10.09 33.33
N ILE A 2 7.86 -9.13 32.44
CA ILE A 2 6.76 -8.18 32.62
C ILE A 2 5.48 -8.99 32.47
N ARG A 3 4.66 -9.08 33.52
CA ARG A 3 3.37 -9.77 33.48
C ARG A 3 2.49 -9.01 32.50
N SER A 4 1.95 -9.67 31.47
CA SER A 4 1.02 -9.00 30.56
C SER A 4 -0.27 -8.70 31.31
N LYS A 5 -0.60 -7.42 31.45
CA LYS A 5 -1.85 -6.97 32.04
C LYS A 5 -3.03 -7.55 31.25
N GLN A 6 -4.11 -7.86 31.95
CA GLN A 6 -5.33 -8.37 31.36
C GLN A 6 -6.19 -7.21 30.87
N LYS A 7 -6.50 -7.20 29.56
CA LYS A 7 -7.43 -6.22 28.99
C LYS A 7 -8.86 -6.44 29.50
N LEU A 8 -9.53 -5.37 29.88
CA LEU A 8 -10.90 -5.42 30.40
C LEU A 8 -11.68 -4.20 29.91
N VAL A 9 -12.85 -4.44 29.31
CA VAL A 9 -13.72 -3.37 28.79
C VAL A 9 -14.79 -3.06 29.83
N ILE A 10 -14.83 -1.81 30.30
CA ILE A 10 -15.83 -1.27 31.23
C ILE A 10 -16.45 -0.05 30.58
N GLN A 11 -17.74 -0.12 30.26
CA GLN A 11 -18.45 1.00 29.66
C GLN A 11 -18.38 2.24 30.57
N ALA A 12 -18.32 3.43 29.96
CA ALA A 12 -18.35 4.70 30.67
C ALA A 12 -19.57 4.79 31.62
N LYS A 13 -19.36 5.34 32.82
CA LYS A 13 -20.41 5.55 33.84
C LYS A 13 -21.15 4.28 34.30
N SER A 14 -20.61 3.09 34.06
CA SER A 14 -21.22 1.81 34.44
C SER A 14 -20.97 1.41 35.90
N VAL A 15 -19.91 1.93 36.53
CA VAL A 15 -19.65 1.75 37.95
C VAL A 15 -20.48 2.77 38.74
N LYS A 16 -21.53 2.29 39.41
CA LYS A 16 -22.43 3.14 40.21
C LYS A 16 -21.77 3.56 41.51
N VAL A 17 -21.70 4.87 41.72
CA VAL A 17 -21.26 5.51 42.97
C VAL A 17 -22.51 5.98 43.72
N GLY A 18 -22.77 5.37 44.88
CA GLY A 18 -23.93 5.71 45.74
C GLY A 18 -23.57 6.60 46.93
N GLN A 19 -22.28 6.86 47.15
CA GLN A 19 -21.78 7.72 48.22
C GLN A 19 -21.65 9.17 47.72
N THR A 20 -21.86 10.13 48.60
CA THR A 20 -21.58 11.55 48.35
C THR A 20 -20.26 11.92 49.02
N PHE A 21 -19.36 12.55 48.28
CA PHE A 21 -18.10 13.04 48.81
C PHE A 21 -18.13 14.57 48.89
N ASP A 22 -17.79 15.11 50.06
CA ASP A 22 -17.76 16.57 50.30
C ASP A 22 -16.48 17.22 49.74
N THR A 23 -15.47 16.41 49.41
CA THR A 23 -14.20 16.87 48.85
C THR A 23 -14.29 17.01 47.33
N PRO A 24 -13.85 18.13 46.74
CA PRO A 24 -13.79 18.27 45.28
C PRO A 24 -12.74 17.31 44.68
N PHE A 25 -13.09 16.66 43.57
CA PHE A 25 -12.24 15.69 42.90
C PHE A 25 -12.22 15.90 41.37
N PRO A 26 -11.17 15.44 40.65
CA PRO A 26 -11.12 15.55 39.20
C PRO A 26 -12.19 14.67 38.53
N THR A 27 -12.81 15.20 37.48
CA THR A 27 -13.80 14.48 36.68
C THR A 27 -13.39 14.38 35.22
N SER A 28 -13.83 13.32 34.55
CA SER A 28 -13.61 13.05 33.14
C SER A 28 -14.86 12.45 32.49
N GLU A 29 -15.17 12.87 31.27
CA GLU A 29 -16.24 12.27 30.46
C GLU A 29 -15.96 10.79 30.14
N GLN A 30 -14.69 10.42 30.14
CA GLN A 30 -14.17 9.07 29.93
C GLN A 30 -14.11 8.24 31.23
N SER A 31 -14.73 8.70 32.31
CA SER A 31 -14.76 7.94 33.56
C SER A 31 -15.66 6.71 33.47
N VAL A 32 -15.20 5.61 34.09
CA VAL A 32 -16.00 4.40 34.33
C VAL A 32 -17.03 4.61 35.45
N PHE A 33 -16.86 5.63 36.29
CA PHE A 33 -17.72 5.93 37.44
C PHE A 33 -18.87 6.86 37.07
N SER A 34 -20.03 6.66 37.68
CA SER A 34 -21.25 7.41 37.37
C SER A 34 -21.19 8.90 37.74
N ASP A 35 -20.35 9.26 38.71
CA ASP A 35 -20.09 10.64 39.15
C ASP A 35 -18.96 11.32 38.36
N GLY A 36 -18.34 10.61 37.43
CA GLY A 36 -17.30 11.13 36.55
C GLY A 36 -15.89 11.08 37.13
N TYR A 37 -15.65 10.48 38.30
CA TYR A 37 -14.33 10.50 38.97
C TYR A 37 -13.19 9.97 38.08
N ASP A 38 -12.12 10.76 37.91
CA ASP A 38 -10.93 10.37 37.12
C ASP A 38 -9.87 9.68 38.01
N TRP A 39 -10.13 8.40 38.30
CA TRP A 39 -9.29 7.62 39.21
C TRP A 39 -7.85 7.41 38.72
N GLN A 40 -7.61 7.34 37.40
CA GLN A 40 -6.26 7.10 36.86
C GLN A 40 -5.39 8.33 37.09
N ARG A 41 -5.91 9.52 36.75
CA ARG A 41 -5.23 10.79 36.98
C ARG A 41 -4.99 11.01 38.47
N GLU A 42 -5.99 10.72 39.29
CA GLU A 42 -5.88 10.93 40.74
C GLU A 42 -4.89 9.94 41.39
N ARG A 43 -4.88 8.68 40.96
CA ARG A 43 -3.90 7.70 41.41
C ARG A 43 -2.46 8.08 41.06
N ALA A 44 -2.25 8.64 39.87
CA ALA A 44 -0.94 9.16 39.47
C ALA A 44 -0.54 10.40 40.29
N ARG A 45 -1.47 11.32 40.55
CA ARG A 45 -1.25 12.50 41.40
C ARG A 45 -0.88 12.10 42.83
N LEU A 46 -1.62 11.17 43.41
CA LEU A 46 -1.51 10.73 44.81
C LEU A 46 -0.34 9.77 45.07
N ALA A 47 0.34 9.26 44.03
CA ALA A 47 1.50 8.40 44.17
C ALA A 47 2.75 9.11 44.74
N ALA A 48 2.78 10.45 44.76
CA ALA A 48 3.95 11.26 45.11
C ALA A 48 3.74 12.20 46.32
N VAL A 49 2.81 11.88 47.21
CA VAL A 49 2.17 12.84 48.12
C VAL A 49 2.66 12.77 49.58
N SER A 50 2.47 13.87 50.32
CA SER A 50 2.83 14.15 51.73
C SER A 50 1.61 14.07 52.66
N ASP A 51 1.82 14.03 53.99
CA ASP A 51 0.78 13.92 55.06
C ASP A 51 -0.15 15.16 55.22
N ASP A 52 -0.52 15.86 54.13
CA ASP A 52 -1.46 16.98 54.16
C ASP A 52 -2.91 16.47 54.39
N PRO A 53 -3.70 17.07 55.30
CA PRO A 53 -5.12 16.76 55.48
C PRO A 53 -5.96 16.72 54.17
N ALA A 54 -5.64 17.57 53.19
CA ALA A 54 -6.35 17.58 51.91
C ALA A 54 -6.06 16.33 51.07
N ASP A 55 -4.81 15.86 51.12
CA ASP A 55 -4.38 14.66 50.41
C ASP A 55 -4.86 13.38 51.10
N LEU A 56 -4.97 13.38 52.44
CA LEU A 56 -5.60 12.29 53.19
C LEU A 56 -7.08 12.13 52.81
N ALA A 57 -7.82 13.24 52.63
CA ALA A 57 -9.20 13.20 52.16
C ALA A 57 -9.29 12.64 50.73
N ALA A 58 -8.41 13.07 49.83
CA ALA A 58 -8.37 12.58 48.45
C ALA A 58 -7.99 11.09 48.36
N LEU A 59 -7.10 10.60 49.23
CA LEU A 59 -6.76 9.18 49.34
C LEU A 59 -7.96 8.33 49.78
N ALA A 60 -8.79 8.84 50.70
CA ALA A 60 -10.03 8.17 51.10
C ALA A 60 -11.01 8.05 49.93
N VAL A 61 -11.19 9.13 49.15
CA VAL A 61 -12.01 9.13 47.93
C VAL A 61 -11.46 8.13 46.91
N LEU A 62 -10.14 8.11 46.67
CA LEU A 62 -9.52 7.15 45.74
C LEU A 62 -9.76 5.70 46.18
N ALA A 63 -9.57 5.40 47.48
CA ALA A 63 -9.75 4.06 48.02
C ALA A 63 -11.18 3.53 47.84
N GLU A 64 -12.19 4.38 48.06
CA GLU A 64 -13.60 4.03 47.84
C GLU A 64 -13.89 3.75 46.36
N HIS A 65 -13.39 4.57 45.44
CA HIS A 65 -13.56 4.36 44.01
C HIS A 65 -12.84 3.09 43.51
N GLU A 66 -11.62 2.83 43.97
CA GLU A 66 -10.92 1.58 43.68
C GLU A 66 -11.67 0.36 44.19
N LEU A 67 -12.27 0.45 45.38
CA LEU A 67 -13.09 -0.63 45.94
C LEU A 67 -14.32 -0.90 45.06
N LEU A 68 -15.04 0.15 44.63
CA LEU A 68 -16.19 0.03 43.73
C LEU A 68 -15.80 -0.59 42.38
N LEU A 69 -14.64 -0.21 41.84
CA LEU A 69 -14.10 -0.78 40.60
C LEU A 69 -13.74 -2.25 40.76
N LYS A 70 -13.05 -2.63 41.85
CA LYS A 70 -12.75 -4.03 42.19
C LYS A 70 -14.04 -4.86 42.35
N GLN A 71 -15.05 -4.32 43.03
CA GLN A 71 -16.36 -4.98 43.16
C GLN A 71 -17.07 -5.13 41.81
N HIS A 72 -16.97 -4.14 40.92
CA HIS A 72 -17.52 -4.21 39.57
C HIS A 72 -16.82 -5.28 38.73
N ILE A 73 -15.49 -5.34 38.74
CA ILE A 73 -14.68 -6.37 38.09
C ILE A 73 -15.05 -7.77 38.61
N LEU A 74 -15.20 -7.92 39.93
CA LEU A 74 -15.63 -9.18 40.53
C LEU A 74 -17.01 -9.63 40.01
N ARG A 75 -17.98 -8.70 39.95
CA ARG A 75 -19.33 -8.98 39.44
C ARG A 75 -19.29 -9.44 37.99
N MET A 76 -18.57 -8.75 37.10
CA MET A 76 -18.47 -9.15 35.69
C MET A 76 -17.84 -10.55 35.51
N ARG A 77 -16.91 -10.94 36.39
CA ARG A 77 -16.28 -12.27 36.36
C ARG A 77 -17.20 -13.40 36.78
N ILE A 78 -18.07 -13.16 37.77
CA ILE A 78 -19.09 -14.13 38.20
C ILE A 78 -20.04 -14.43 37.02
N HIS A 79 -20.41 -13.40 36.25
CA HIS A 79 -21.30 -13.55 35.10
C HIS A 79 -20.62 -14.20 33.88
N SER A 80 -19.28 -14.16 33.77
CA SER A 80 -18.53 -14.74 32.65
C SER A 80 -18.02 -16.17 32.88
N GLY A 81 -18.39 -16.81 34.01
CA GLY A 81 -18.07 -18.22 34.29
C GLY A 81 -16.57 -18.53 34.54
N ARG A 82 -15.70 -17.51 34.58
CA ARG A 82 -14.26 -17.66 34.85
C ARG A 82 -14.00 -17.62 36.35
N ALA A 83 -13.67 -18.77 36.95
CA ALA A 83 -13.27 -18.86 38.35
C ALA A 83 -11.88 -18.22 38.57
N ARG A 84 -11.82 -16.98 39.09
CA ARG A 84 -10.60 -16.35 39.64
C ARG A 84 -10.96 -15.12 40.50
N SER A 85 -10.51 -15.16 41.76
CA SER A 85 -10.80 -14.29 42.92
C SER A 85 -12.17 -14.43 43.58
N ARG A 86 -12.17 -14.74 44.89
CA ARG A 86 -13.36 -14.89 45.76
C ARG A 86 -13.76 -13.60 46.48
N SER A 87 -12.95 -12.54 46.39
CA SER A 87 -13.19 -11.26 47.07
C SER A 87 -12.65 -10.08 46.26
N ALA A 88 -13.24 -8.90 46.45
CA ALA A 88 -12.79 -7.66 45.82
C ALA A 88 -11.39 -7.24 46.31
N ALA A 89 -11.05 -7.55 47.58
CA ALA A 89 -9.75 -7.26 48.17
C ALA A 89 -8.58 -8.00 47.49
N ALA A 90 -8.84 -9.16 46.87
CA ALA A 90 -7.82 -9.94 46.16
C ALA A 90 -7.62 -9.50 44.69
N ILE A 91 -8.32 -8.46 44.23
CA ILE A 91 -8.16 -7.90 42.88
C ILE A 91 -7.12 -6.78 42.95
N ASP A 92 -5.99 -7.00 42.31
CA ASP A 92 -5.00 -5.97 42.04
C ASP A 92 -5.38 -5.23 40.75
N LEU A 93 -5.58 -3.92 40.81
CA LEU A 93 -5.93 -3.13 39.63
C LEU A 93 -4.75 -2.96 38.66
N ASP A 94 -3.51 -3.16 39.12
CA ASP A 94 -2.32 -3.07 38.27
C ASP A 94 -2.14 -4.24 37.32
N ASP A 95 -2.83 -5.35 37.59
CA ASP A 95 -2.91 -6.49 36.67
C ASP A 95 -3.83 -6.22 35.46
N TYR A 96 -4.50 -5.05 35.37
CA TYR A 96 -5.49 -4.74 34.33
C TYR A 96 -5.18 -3.49 33.52
N ASP A 97 -5.55 -3.55 32.23
CA ASP A 97 -5.74 -2.37 31.38
C ASP A 97 -7.24 -2.22 31.12
N ILE A 98 -7.81 -1.10 31.57
CA ILE A 98 -9.25 -0.83 31.52
C ILE A 98 -9.56 0.11 30.35
N TYR A 99 -10.39 -0.37 29.43
CA TYR A 99 -10.83 0.35 28.23
C TYR A 99 -12.33 0.64 28.31
N LEU A 100 -12.78 1.72 27.69
CA LEU A 100 -14.21 2.10 27.69
C LEU A 100 -15.03 1.37 26.63
N SER A 101 -14.38 0.94 25.55
CA SER A 101 -14.97 0.21 24.44
C SER A 101 -13.98 -0.81 23.88
N GLU A 102 -14.49 -1.75 23.09
CA GLU A 102 -13.65 -2.67 22.32
C GLU A 102 -12.78 -1.90 21.31
N ASP A 103 -13.33 -0.87 20.65
CA ASP A 103 -12.62 -0.02 19.68
C ASP A 103 -11.39 0.65 20.31
N GLN A 104 -11.52 1.21 21.52
CA GLN A 104 -10.40 1.80 22.24
C GLN A 104 -9.33 0.75 22.59
N ALA A 105 -9.72 -0.50 22.83
CA ALA A 105 -8.77 -1.59 23.07
C ALA A 105 -7.99 -1.99 21.79
N PHE A 106 -8.53 -1.67 20.61
CA PHE A 106 -7.87 -1.85 19.31
C PHE A 106 -6.91 -0.70 18.96
N ASP A 107 -7.12 0.51 19.47
CA ASP A 107 -6.22 1.66 19.23
C ASP A 107 -4.78 1.42 19.72
N ASP A 108 -4.62 0.60 20.77
CA ASP A 108 -3.32 0.18 21.30
C ASP A 108 -2.59 -0.85 20.41
N ILE A 109 -3.26 -1.40 19.39
CA ILE A 109 -2.62 -2.34 18.47
C ILE A 109 -1.74 -1.56 17.50
N GLY A 110 -0.44 -1.84 17.53
CA GLY A 110 0.52 -1.24 16.62
C GLY A 110 0.14 -1.45 15.14
N LYS A 111 0.42 -0.45 14.31
CA LYS A 111 0.21 -0.54 12.86
C LYS A 111 1.22 -1.49 12.24
N LEU A 112 0.80 -2.22 11.21
CA LEU A 112 1.73 -2.99 10.37
C LEU A 112 2.75 -2.02 9.74
N SER A 113 4.02 -2.22 10.06
CA SER A 113 5.13 -1.50 9.43
C SER A 113 5.63 -2.25 8.19
N GLY A 114 6.18 -1.52 7.21
CA GLY A 114 6.74 -2.15 6.02
C GLY A 114 7.97 -3.00 6.34
N SER A 115 8.13 -4.12 5.64
CA SER A 115 9.35 -4.94 5.71
C SER A 115 10.49 -4.28 4.93
N GLY A 116 11.69 -4.32 5.50
CA GLY A 116 12.91 -3.98 4.79
C GLY A 116 13.31 -5.15 3.89
N ASP A 117 12.73 -5.20 2.70
CA ASP A 117 12.93 -6.30 1.75
C ASP A 117 14.34 -6.25 1.14
N THR A 118 14.90 -7.43 0.85
CA THR A 118 16.18 -7.58 0.17
C THR A 118 16.04 -8.51 -1.03
N PHE A 119 16.84 -8.25 -2.08
CA PHE A 119 16.94 -9.12 -3.25
C PHE A 119 18.35 -9.10 -3.82
N GLU A 120 18.67 -10.11 -4.64
CA GLU A 120 20.00 -10.30 -5.21
C GLU A 120 19.96 -10.26 -6.74
N LEU A 121 20.85 -9.47 -7.35
CA LEU A 121 21.05 -9.46 -8.79
C LEU A 121 22.30 -10.26 -9.15
N GLN A 122 22.11 -11.24 -10.03
CA GLN A 122 23.15 -12.17 -10.44
C GLN A 122 23.94 -11.63 -11.64
N THR A 123 23.29 -10.92 -12.56
CA THR A 123 23.91 -10.51 -13.82
C THR A 123 24.18 -9.00 -13.88
N LYS A 124 25.27 -8.62 -14.58
CA LYS A 124 25.55 -7.22 -14.91
C LYS A 124 24.43 -6.57 -15.74
N HIS A 125 23.71 -7.36 -16.53
CA HIS A 125 22.56 -6.89 -17.32
C HIS A 125 21.41 -6.45 -16.41
N ALA A 126 21.07 -7.23 -15.39
CA ALA A 126 20.06 -6.86 -14.42
C ALA A 126 20.49 -5.67 -13.57
N VAL A 127 21.76 -5.62 -13.14
CA VAL A 127 22.31 -4.44 -12.42
C VAL A 127 22.19 -3.16 -13.26
N ARG A 128 22.51 -3.22 -14.55
CA ARG A 128 22.31 -2.08 -15.45
C ARG A 128 20.82 -1.72 -15.59
N MET A 129 19.93 -2.70 -15.69
CA MET A 129 18.49 -2.47 -15.76
C MET A 129 17.93 -1.81 -14.49
N TRP A 130 18.48 -2.18 -13.33
CA TRP A 130 18.15 -1.59 -12.05
C TRP A 130 18.52 -0.11 -11.97
N GLU A 131 19.76 0.23 -12.34
CA GLU A 131 20.29 1.60 -12.23
C GLU A 131 19.84 2.52 -13.39
N GLY A 132 19.67 1.97 -14.59
CA GLY A 132 19.41 2.76 -15.80
C GLY A 132 20.67 3.31 -16.44
N GLN A 133 20.49 4.28 -17.35
CA GLN A 133 21.59 5.02 -17.98
C GLN A 133 21.27 6.51 -17.96
N ASN A 134 22.13 7.30 -17.31
CA ASN A 134 21.98 8.75 -17.24
C ASN A 134 23.22 9.52 -17.73
N ASP A 135 24.18 8.83 -18.36
CA ASP A 135 25.32 9.52 -18.97
C ASP A 135 24.85 10.46 -20.10
N ARG A 136 25.34 11.70 -20.08
CA ARG A 136 25.07 12.71 -21.12
C ARG A 136 25.60 12.29 -22.50
N LYS A 137 26.63 11.45 -22.55
CA LYS A 137 27.29 10.99 -23.77
C LYS A 137 26.63 9.75 -24.39
N SER A 138 25.68 9.13 -23.69
CA SER A 138 24.97 7.93 -24.12
C SER A 138 23.48 8.21 -24.29
N HIS A 139 22.77 7.33 -25.00
CA HIS A 139 21.31 7.30 -24.93
C HIS A 139 20.89 7.04 -23.48
N ARG A 140 20.16 7.99 -22.90
CA ARG A 140 19.63 7.90 -21.53
C ARG A 140 18.36 7.08 -21.50
N TRP A 141 18.16 6.33 -20.42
CA TRP A 141 16.92 5.62 -20.16
C TRP A 141 16.76 5.37 -18.65
N PRO A 142 15.52 5.44 -18.13
CA PRO A 142 15.24 5.26 -16.71
C PRO A 142 15.47 3.80 -16.29
N GLY A 143 16.12 3.59 -15.14
CA GLY A 143 16.24 2.26 -14.52
C GLY A 143 15.01 1.89 -13.69
N ILE A 144 14.90 0.61 -13.32
CA ILE A 144 13.81 0.09 -12.47
C ILE A 144 13.69 0.89 -11.17
N ARG A 145 14.82 1.21 -10.51
CA ARG A 145 14.83 2.00 -9.26
C ARG A 145 14.08 3.32 -9.42
N TYR A 146 14.32 4.02 -10.53
CA TYR A 146 13.63 5.28 -10.81
C TYR A 146 12.18 5.06 -11.26
N GLY A 147 11.94 4.00 -12.06
CA GLY A 147 10.60 3.57 -12.45
C GLY A 147 9.67 3.33 -11.26
N MET A 148 10.18 2.74 -10.16
CA MET A 148 9.41 2.57 -8.93
C MET A 148 8.91 3.92 -8.38
N ALA A 149 9.78 4.94 -8.32
CA ALA A 149 9.40 6.27 -7.87
C ALA A 149 8.35 6.93 -8.80
N LEU A 150 8.56 6.81 -10.12
CA LEU A 150 7.65 7.35 -11.14
C LEU A 150 6.27 6.68 -11.10
N SER A 151 6.20 5.36 -10.91
CA SER A 151 4.93 4.65 -10.72
C SER A 151 4.19 5.16 -9.48
N GLY A 152 4.92 5.46 -8.40
CA GLY A 152 4.34 6.05 -7.19
C GLY A 152 3.79 7.46 -7.43
N GLU A 153 4.46 8.28 -8.25
CA GLU A 153 3.94 9.59 -8.68
C GLU A 153 2.64 9.44 -9.47
N LEU A 154 2.61 8.52 -10.44
CA LEU A 154 1.43 8.29 -11.28
C LEU A 154 0.24 7.80 -10.45
N VAL A 155 0.47 6.88 -9.51
CA VAL A 155 -0.55 6.43 -8.54
C VAL A 155 -1.09 7.58 -7.71
N ARG A 156 -0.22 8.47 -7.22
CA ARG A 156 -0.68 9.64 -6.44
C ARG A 156 -1.56 10.56 -7.27
N ALA A 157 -1.18 10.84 -8.52
CA ALA A 157 -1.99 11.67 -9.41
C ALA A 157 -3.35 11.02 -9.71
N ALA A 158 -3.38 9.71 -9.99
CA ALA A 158 -4.64 8.98 -10.22
C ALA A 158 -5.55 8.97 -8.98
N LYS A 159 -4.98 8.83 -7.78
CA LYS A 159 -5.71 8.93 -6.49
C LYS A 159 -6.25 10.33 -6.20
N GLN A 160 -5.65 11.36 -6.77
CA GLN A 160 -6.16 12.74 -6.73
C GLN A 160 -7.22 13.00 -7.80
N ASP A 161 -7.88 11.94 -8.27
CA ASP A 161 -8.93 11.97 -9.27
C ASP A 161 -8.51 12.51 -10.65
N ASN A 162 -7.22 12.50 -10.99
CA ASN A 162 -6.78 12.87 -12.33
C ASN A 162 -7.12 11.77 -13.35
N PRO A 163 -8.02 12.03 -14.33
CA PRO A 163 -8.48 11.00 -15.25
C PRO A 163 -7.40 10.55 -16.25
N PHE A 164 -6.49 11.43 -16.66
CA PHE A 164 -5.38 11.07 -17.55
C PHE A 164 -4.33 10.24 -16.83
N ALA A 165 -4.04 10.55 -15.56
CA ALA A 165 -3.14 9.74 -14.75
C ALA A 165 -3.70 8.33 -14.53
N HIS A 166 -5.02 8.22 -14.34
CA HIS A 166 -5.70 6.94 -14.26
C HIS A 166 -5.55 6.16 -15.58
N ALA A 167 -5.84 6.77 -16.74
CA ALA A 167 -5.68 6.10 -18.03
C ALA A 167 -4.24 5.63 -18.31
N GLU A 168 -3.25 6.49 -18.05
CA GLU A 168 -1.82 6.15 -18.19
C GLU A 168 -1.38 5.02 -17.23
N LEU A 169 -1.99 4.94 -16.05
CA LEU A 169 -1.71 3.87 -15.09
C LEU A 169 -2.22 2.51 -15.58
N LEU A 170 -3.39 2.46 -16.23
CA LEU A 170 -3.92 1.24 -16.86
C LEU A 170 -3.09 0.83 -18.08
N ALA A 171 -2.68 1.79 -18.91
CA ALA A 171 -1.77 1.51 -20.03
C ALA A 171 -0.43 0.94 -19.52
N PHE A 172 0.07 1.45 -18.40
CA PHE A 172 1.26 0.92 -17.74
C PHE A 172 1.04 -0.49 -17.18
N GLU A 173 -0.13 -0.81 -16.61
CA GLU A 173 -0.50 -2.17 -16.19
C GLU A 173 -0.47 -3.16 -17.34
N GLN A 174 -1.12 -2.81 -18.45
CA GLN A 174 -1.11 -3.66 -19.63
C GLN A 174 0.31 -3.89 -20.14
N ALA A 175 1.13 -2.84 -20.23
CA ALA A 175 2.53 -2.97 -20.64
C ALA A 175 3.36 -3.85 -19.68
N LEU A 176 3.09 -3.77 -18.36
CA LEU A 176 3.71 -4.65 -17.36
C LEU A 176 3.35 -6.11 -17.60
N GLU A 177 2.08 -6.40 -17.88
CA GLU A 177 1.59 -7.75 -18.14
C GLU A 177 2.17 -8.34 -19.43
N GLU A 178 2.21 -7.55 -20.50
CA GLU A 178 2.83 -7.96 -21.77
C GLU A 178 4.32 -8.26 -21.62
N ALA A 179 5.04 -7.42 -20.87
CA ALA A 179 6.46 -7.64 -20.57
C ALA A 179 6.66 -8.89 -19.69
N ALA A 180 5.79 -9.12 -18.71
CA ALA A 180 5.84 -10.29 -17.84
C ALA A 180 5.60 -11.58 -18.64
N ALA A 181 4.53 -11.62 -19.43
CA ALA A 181 4.17 -12.76 -20.26
C ALA A 181 5.29 -13.14 -21.24
N TYR A 182 5.92 -12.14 -21.88
CA TYR A 182 7.07 -12.38 -22.75
C TYR A 182 8.24 -13.02 -22.00
N LEU A 183 8.63 -12.46 -20.85
CA LEU A 183 9.77 -12.98 -20.07
C LEU A 183 9.47 -14.40 -19.53
N GLU A 184 8.26 -14.63 -19.04
CA GLU A 184 7.82 -15.94 -18.55
C GLU A 184 7.83 -16.99 -19.65
N ALA A 185 7.34 -16.66 -20.86
CA ALA A 185 7.37 -17.56 -22.01
C ALA A 185 8.81 -17.93 -22.39
N GLU A 186 9.71 -16.94 -22.48
CA GLU A 186 11.12 -17.19 -22.85
C GLU A 186 11.87 -17.97 -21.77
N VAL A 187 11.67 -17.64 -20.49
CA VAL A 187 12.25 -18.38 -19.36
C VAL A 187 11.73 -19.81 -19.32
N GLY A 188 10.42 -20.01 -19.52
CA GLY A 188 9.78 -21.32 -19.58
C GLY A 188 10.34 -22.18 -20.70
N ARG A 189 10.43 -21.62 -21.92
CA ARG A 189 11.00 -22.27 -23.11
C ARG A 189 12.43 -22.75 -22.85
N MET A 190 13.30 -21.87 -22.34
CA MET A 190 14.71 -22.21 -22.07
C MET A 190 14.85 -23.26 -20.94
N ARG A 191 14.05 -23.15 -19.88
CA ARG A 191 14.04 -24.14 -18.80
C ARG A 191 13.60 -25.51 -19.30
N GLN A 192 12.59 -25.56 -20.15
CA GLN A 192 12.12 -26.81 -20.77
C GLN A 192 13.22 -27.44 -21.64
N GLN A 193 13.87 -26.65 -22.50
CA GLN A 193 14.98 -27.14 -23.34
C GLN A 193 16.13 -27.68 -22.50
N ILE A 194 16.51 -27.00 -21.42
CA ILE A 194 17.52 -27.48 -20.48
C ILE A 194 17.08 -28.79 -19.80
N GLY A 195 15.80 -28.87 -19.38
CA GLY A 195 15.25 -30.02 -18.67
C GLY A 195 15.21 -31.31 -19.50
N GLN A 196 15.09 -31.22 -20.83
CA GLN A 196 15.07 -32.39 -21.73
C GLN A 196 16.32 -33.26 -21.61
N TYR A 197 17.46 -32.70 -21.26
CA TYR A 197 18.73 -33.41 -21.10
C TYR A 197 18.77 -34.32 -19.86
N ALA A 198 17.87 -34.11 -18.88
CA ALA A 198 17.80 -34.98 -17.71
C ALA A 198 17.45 -36.43 -18.08
N ALA A 199 16.69 -36.64 -19.17
CA ALA A 199 16.32 -37.97 -19.66
C ALA A 199 17.53 -38.79 -20.16
N SER A 200 18.61 -38.12 -20.60
CA SER A 200 19.88 -38.77 -20.96
C SER A 200 20.89 -38.80 -19.81
N GLY A 201 20.48 -38.45 -18.59
CA GLY A 201 21.33 -38.40 -17.40
C GLY A 201 22.20 -37.14 -17.28
N ILE A 202 22.00 -36.14 -18.15
CA ILE A 202 22.76 -34.89 -18.13
C ILE A 202 22.00 -33.83 -17.32
N HIS A 203 22.54 -33.47 -16.16
CA HIS A 203 21.99 -32.42 -15.31
C HIS A 203 22.73 -31.09 -15.51
N ILE A 204 22.05 -30.12 -16.14
CA ILE A 204 22.64 -28.80 -16.44
C ILE A 204 22.21 -27.81 -15.36
N ALA A 205 23.16 -27.35 -14.56
CA ALA A 205 22.94 -26.28 -13.61
C ALA A 205 22.96 -24.90 -14.28
N VAL A 206 22.03 -24.02 -13.91
CA VAL A 206 21.98 -22.63 -14.37
C VAL A 206 23.14 -21.84 -13.75
N MET A 207 23.90 -21.11 -14.57
CA MET A 207 25.02 -20.28 -14.13
C MET A 207 24.59 -19.35 -12.99
N ALA A 208 25.41 -19.24 -11.95
CA ALA A 208 25.20 -18.35 -10.82
C ALA A 208 26.44 -17.46 -10.60
N ASN A 209 26.23 -16.23 -10.14
CA ASN A 209 27.33 -15.34 -9.79
C ASN A 209 27.84 -15.72 -8.39
N ARG A 210 29.17 -15.81 -8.23
CA ARG A 210 29.80 -16.11 -6.93
C ARG A 210 29.68 -14.95 -5.94
N ASN A 211 29.45 -13.73 -6.43
CA ASN A 211 29.25 -12.54 -5.62
C ASN A 211 28.11 -11.71 -6.20
N PRO A 212 26.84 -12.12 -5.99
CA PRO A 212 25.68 -11.37 -6.47
C PRO A 212 25.55 -10.03 -5.73
N LEU A 213 24.94 -9.05 -6.38
CA LEU A 213 24.70 -7.74 -5.77
C LEU A 213 23.45 -7.81 -4.89
N LEU A 214 23.64 -7.72 -3.57
CA LEU A 214 22.54 -7.61 -2.60
C LEU A 214 22.04 -6.16 -2.53
N ILE A 215 20.74 -5.97 -2.70
CA ILE A 215 20.08 -4.66 -2.62
C ILE A 215 19.01 -4.72 -1.54
N LYS A 216 18.99 -3.70 -0.68
CA LYS A 216 17.94 -3.47 0.31
C LYS A 216 17.01 -2.35 -0.15
N VAL A 217 15.70 -2.56 0.00
CA VAL A 217 14.67 -1.56 -0.33
C VAL A 217 13.75 -1.39 0.87
N GLU A 218 13.54 -0.15 1.30
CA GLU A 218 12.80 0.15 2.54
C GLU A 218 11.28 0.10 2.38
N SER A 219 10.76 0.19 1.14
CA SER A 219 9.33 0.15 0.89
C SER A 219 9.04 -0.32 -0.54
N MET A 220 8.63 -1.58 -0.69
CA MET A 220 8.09 -2.13 -1.93
C MET A 220 6.58 -2.30 -1.83
N ARG A 221 5.84 -1.62 -2.71
CA ARG A 221 4.37 -1.69 -2.75
C ARG A 221 3.87 -1.59 -4.18
N GLY A 222 2.76 -2.26 -4.48
CA GLY A 222 2.05 -2.20 -5.76
C GLY A 222 2.97 -2.35 -6.97
N TYR A 223 2.93 -1.39 -7.89
CA TYR A 223 3.75 -1.37 -9.10
C TYR A 223 5.26 -1.47 -8.87
N GLY A 224 5.77 -0.94 -7.76
CA GLY A 224 7.19 -1.05 -7.45
C GLY A 224 7.63 -2.50 -7.28
N PHE A 225 6.78 -3.33 -6.65
CA PHE A 225 7.03 -4.76 -6.52
C PHE A 225 6.89 -5.50 -7.85
N ARG A 226 5.89 -5.14 -8.69
CA ARG A 226 5.74 -5.71 -10.04
C ARG A 226 6.95 -5.43 -10.93
N LEU A 227 7.49 -4.22 -10.88
CA LEU A 227 8.73 -3.87 -11.58
C LEU A 227 9.93 -4.69 -11.07
N LEU A 228 10.02 -4.97 -9.77
CA LEU A 228 11.05 -5.86 -9.25
C LEU A 228 10.88 -7.30 -9.77
N GLN A 229 9.65 -7.82 -9.82
CA GLN A 229 9.40 -9.15 -10.37
C GLN A 229 9.87 -9.26 -11.83
N LEU A 230 9.59 -8.23 -12.66
CA LEU A 230 10.12 -8.16 -14.03
C LEU A 230 11.65 -8.13 -14.08
N LEU A 231 12.28 -7.37 -13.20
CA LEU A 231 13.74 -7.33 -13.11
C LEU A 231 14.32 -8.71 -12.77
N MET A 232 13.67 -9.45 -11.87
CA MET A 232 14.11 -10.80 -11.46
C MET A 232 13.88 -11.83 -12.56
N ALA A 233 12.77 -11.74 -13.29
CA ALA A 233 12.53 -12.55 -14.47
C ALA A 233 13.58 -12.28 -15.57
N TYR A 234 13.93 -11.01 -15.80
CA TYR A 234 14.98 -10.64 -16.74
C TYR A 234 16.37 -11.14 -16.31
N ASP A 235 16.71 -11.04 -15.02
CA ASP A 235 17.98 -11.59 -14.50
C ASP A 235 18.07 -13.11 -14.72
N MET A 236 16.97 -13.84 -14.49
CA MET A 236 16.87 -15.27 -14.78
C MET A 236 17.01 -15.57 -16.28
N LEU A 237 16.34 -14.80 -17.15
CA LEU A 237 16.45 -14.93 -18.61
C LEU A 237 17.91 -14.81 -19.07
N VAL A 238 18.64 -13.82 -18.56
CA VAL A 238 20.06 -13.62 -18.90
C VAL A 238 20.90 -14.81 -18.45
N ARG A 239 20.69 -15.31 -17.22
CA ARG A 239 21.43 -16.48 -16.72
C ARG A 239 21.18 -17.72 -17.58
N LEU A 240 19.93 -17.96 -17.99
CA LEU A 240 19.56 -19.08 -18.85
C LEU A 240 20.19 -18.95 -20.23
N ALA A 241 20.07 -17.80 -20.88
CA ALA A 241 20.63 -17.55 -22.21
C ALA A 241 22.16 -17.75 -22.24
N LEU A 242 22.87 -17.27 -21.20
CA LEU A 242 24.30 -17.48 -21.04
C LEU A 242 24.66 -18.94 -20.75
N THR A 243 23.87 -19.62 -19.92
CA THR A 243 24.04 -21.06 -19.63
C THR A 243 23.93 -21.86 -20.93
N MET A 244 22.86 -21.67 -21.68
CA MET A 244 22.62 -22.36 -22.95
C MET A 244 23.73 -22.09 -23.98
N GLY A 245 24.14 -20.83 -24.12
CA GLY A 245 25.25 -20.46 -25.02
C GLY A 245 26.57 -21.14 -24.62
N SER A 246 26.91 -21.13 -23.32
CA SER A 246 28.14 -21.78 -22.82
C SER A 246 28.17 -23.30 -23.00
N LYS A 247 26.99 -23.93 -23.07
CA LYS A 247 26.82 -25.37 -23.26
C LYS A 247 26.61 -25.77 -24.72
N GLY A 248 26.62 -24.81 -25.64
CA GLY A 248 26.39 -25.05 -27.06
C GLY A 248 24.95 -25.46 -27.41
N LEU A 249 23.99 -25.23 -26.50
CA LEU A 249 22.57 -25.50 -26.76
C LEU A 249 21.93 -24.45 -27.67
N THR A 250 22.51 -23.25 -27.67
CA THR A 250 22.10 -22.09 -28.46
C THR A 250 23.37 -21.39 -28.96
N SER A 251 23.32 -20.75 -30.13
CA SER A 251 24.46 -19.96 -30.61
C SER A 251 24.67 -18.70 -29.76
N ASN A 252 25.91 -18.21 -29.70
CA ASN A 252 26.20 -16.95 -29.00
C ASN A 252 25.40 -15.76 -29.57
N THR A 253 25.14 -15.75 -30.88
CA THR A 253 24.34 -14.71 -31.54
C THR A 253 22.89 -14.74 -31.07
N GLU A 254 22.30 -15.92 -30.96
CA GLU A 254 20.92 -16.07 -30.50
C GLU A 254 20.79 -15.79 -28.98
N SER A 255 21.73 -16.25 -28.16
CA SER A 255 21.77 -15.90 -26.74
C SER A 255 21.82 -14.38 -26.53
N ASN A 256 22.65 -13.67 -27.30
CA ASN A 256 22.72 -12.21 -27.25
C ASN A 256 21.43 -11.54 -27.75
N ARG A 257 20.78 -12.10 -28.77
CA ARG A 257 19.49 -11.61 -29.28
C ARG A 257 18.41 -11.71 -28.20
N ILE A 258 18.28 -12.86 -27.54
CA ILE A 258 17.32 -13.09 -26.45
C ILE A 258 17.52 -12.07 -25.31
N ILE A 259 18.78 -11.89 -24.88
CA ILE A 259 19.12 -10.90 -23.83
C ILE A 259 18.76 -9.48 -24.28
N TYR A 260 19.10 -9.12 -25.51
CA TYR A 260 18.82 -7.80 -26.05
C TYR A 260 17.32 -7.51 -26.13
N GLU A 261 16.51 -8.45 -26.64
CA GLU A 261 15.07 -8.28 -26.78
C GLU A 261 14.37 -8.17 -25.42
N GLY A 262 14.73 -9.03 -24.46
CA GLY A 262 14.23 -8.90 -23.08
C GLY A 262 14.57 -7.53 -22.47
N GLY A 263 15.81 -7.08 -22.64
CA GLY A 263 16.24 -5.77 -22.16
C GLY A 263 15.62 -4.59 -22.93
N ARG A 264 15.28 -4.76 -24.20
CA ARG A 264 14.61 -3.73 -25.02
C ARG A 264 13.19 -3.48 -24.53
N ARG A 265 12.43 -4.55 -24.23
CA ARG A 265 11.05 -4.44 -23.73
C ARG A 265 10.98 -3.70 -22.39
N LEU A 266 11.84 -4.06 -21.44
CA LEU A 266 11.90 -3.36 -20.14
C LEU A 266 12.28 -1.88 -20.30
N ARG A 267 13.25 -1.56 -21.17
CA ARG A 267 13.62 -0.16 -21.45
C ARG A 267 12.46 0.62 -22.06
N SER A 268 11.73 0.02 -23.00
CA SER A 268 10.54 0.65 -23.60
C SER A 268 9.46 0.93 -22.57
N LEU A 269 9.15 -0.05 -21.73
CA LEU A 269 8.18 0.08 -20.63
C LEU A 269 8.56 1.22 -19.67
N LEU A 270 9.82 1.25 -19.24
CA LEU A 270 10.31 2.29 -18.32
C LEU A 270 10.34 3.67 -18.97
N GLN A 271 10.68 3.74 -20.25
CA GLN A 271 10.66 5.00 -21.01
C GLN A 271 9.24 5.53 -21.18
N ASN A 272 8.25 4.65 -21.44
CA ASN A 272 6.84 5.03 -21.50
C ASN A 272 6.37 5.58 -20.14
N LEU A 273 6.65 4.85 -19.05
CA LEU A 273 6.32 5.30 -17.69
C LEU A 273 6.93 6.68 -17.37
N TYR A 274 8.19 6.91 -17.76
CA TYR A 274 8.82 8.22 -17.61
C TYR A 274 8.08 9.31 -18.37
N THR A 275 7.75 9.06 -19.64
CA THR A 275 6.99 10.00 -20.47
C THR A 275 5.63 10.31 -19.86
N SER A 276 4.88 9.30 -19.42
CA SER A 276 3.59 9.45 -18.75
C SER A 276 3.70 10.31 -17.49
N ALA A 277 4.68 10.03 -16.63
CA ALA A 277 4.92 10.82 -15.44
C ALA A 277 5.29 12.28 -15.76
N MET A 278 6.10 12.53 -16.81
CA MET A 278 6.45 13.89 -17.22
C MET A 278 5.23 14.65 -17.73
N LYS A 279 4.33 14.00 -18.49
CA LYS A 279 3.07 14.59 -18.92
C LYS A 279 2.20 14.96 -17.72
N MET A 280 2.04 14.05 -16.75
CA MET A 280 1.21 14.30 -15.58
C MET A 280 1.72 15.45 -14.71
N ARG A 281 3.04 15.67 -14.67
CA ARG A 281 3.62 16.86 -14.00
C ARG A 281 3.24 18.18 -14.66
N GLN A 282 2.86 18.19 -15.94
CA GLN A 282 2.41 19.41 -16.64
C GLN A 282 0.92 19.71 -16.40
N ILE A 283 0.13 18.72 -16.00
CA ILE A 283 -1.32 18.83 -15.77
C ILE A 283 -1.69 18.47 -14.32
N GLN A 284 -1.02 19.11 -13.36
CA GLN A 284 -1.31 18.90 -11.93
C GLN A 284 -2.64 19.55 -11.53
N GLY A 285 -3.34 18.95 -10.57
CA GLY A 285 -4.59 19.48 -10.03
C GLY A 285 -5.81 19.31 -10.92
N ILE A 286 -5.67 18.69 -12.10
CA ILE A 286 -6.81 18.32 -12.94
C ILE A 286 -7.55 17.15 -12.31
N THR A 287 -8.86 17.31 -12.12
CA THR A 287 -9.78 16.26 -11.69
C THR A 287 -10.83 16.00 -12.77
N ARG A 288 -11.66 14.97 -12.61
CA ARG A 288 -12.82 14.77 -13.49
C ARG A 288 -13.79 15.94 -13.43
N GLN A 289 -14.00 16.51 -12.25
CA GLN A 289 -14.85 17.68 -12.05
C GLN A 289 -14.32 18.93 -12.78
N THR A 290 -13.00 19.08 -12.95
CA THR A 290 -12.41 20.16 -13.76
C THR A 290 -12.96 20.18 -15.18
N LEU A 291 -13.35 19.02 -15.72
CA LEU A 291 -13.92 18.90 -17.07
C LEU A 291 -15.29 19.59 -17.21
N LEU A 292 -16.00 19.77 -16.09
CA LEU A 292 -17.29 20.45 -16.02
C LEU A 292 -17.14 21.91 -15.56
N ASP A 293 -16.32 22.13 -14.53
CA ASP A 293 -16.28 23.40 -13.82
C ASP A 293 -15.37 24.45 -14.49
N ASP A 294 -14.40 24.02 -15.31
CA ASP A 294 -13.46 24.91 -16.01
C ASP A 294 -13.43 24.64 -17.52
N PRO A 295 -14.30 25.31 -18.30
CA PRO A 295 -14.34 25.17 -19.75
C PRO A 295 -13.03 25.59 -20.45
N ALA A 296 -12.31 26.57 -19.90
CA ALA A 296 -11.08 27.07 -20.49
C ALA A 296 -9.94 26.05 -20.34
N MET A 297 -9.83 25.40 -19.17
CA MET A 297 -8.88 24.31 -18.96
C MET A 297 -9.27 23.08 -19.78
N SER A 298 -10.55 22.75 -19.85
CA SER A 298 -11.07 21.63 -20.65
C SER A 298 -10.75 21.78 -22.14
N ALA A 299 -10.89 22.99 -22.70
CA ALA A 299 -10.50 23.29 -24.07
C ALA A 299 -8.98 23.13 -24.29
N LYS A 300 -8.14 23.49 -23.32
CA LYS A 300 -6.68 23.27 -23.40
C LYS A 300 -6.33 21.79 -23.38
N LEU A 301 -6.98 21.01 -22.52
CA LEU A 301 -6.81 19.55 -22.47
C LEU A 301 -7.22 18.90 -23.80
N ALA A 302 -8.35 19.33 -24.37
CA ALA A 302 -8.82 18.87 -25.67
C ALA A 302 -7.84 19.18 -26.79
N ALA A 303 -7.29 20.42 -26.82
CA ALA A 303 -6.26 20.79 -27.77
C ALA A 303 -4.98 19.95 -27.60
N ALA A 304 -4.60 19.61 -26.35
CA ALA A 304 -3.45 18.74 -26.08
C ALA A 304 -3.69 17.30 -26.54
N VAL A 305 -4.92 16.78 -26.42
CA VAL A 305 -5.31 15.47 -26.97
C VAL A 305 -5.28 15.50 -28.50
N ALA A 306 -5.87 16.52 -29.12
CA ALA A 306 -5.89 16.68 -30.58
C ALA A 306 -4.47 16.82 -31.18
N ALA A 307 -3.55 17.45 -30.44
CA ALA A 307 -2.14 17.56 -30.83
C ALA A 307 -1.30 16.31 -30.53
N GLY A 308 -1.88 15.26 -29.92
CA GLY A 308 -1.19 14.03 -29.53
C GLY A 308 -0.26 14.17 -28.32
N ALA A 309 -0.31 15.30 -27.61
CA ALA A 309 0.48 15.52 -26.40
C ALA A 309 -0.05 14.71 -25.21
N LEU A 310 -1.38 14.55 -25.13
CA LEU A 310 -2.06 13.65 -24.20
C LEU A 310 -2.77 12.54 -24.97
N PRO A 311 -2.85 11.31 -24.43
CA PRO A 311 -3.72 10.30 -25.00
C PRO A 311 -5.20 10.72 -24.82
N PRO A 312 -6.09 10.31 -25.75
CA PRO A 312 -7.52 10.45 -25.53
C PRO A 312 -7.95 9.64 -24.30
N LEU A 313 -8.98 10.12 -23.62
CA LEU A 313 -9.45 9.52 -22.38
C LEU A 313 -10.45 8.39 -22.68
N PRO A 314 -10.23 7.16 -22.19
CA PRO A 314 -11.23 6.10 -22.34
C PRO A 314 -12.49 6.43 -21.54
N GLU A 315 -13.67 6.18 -22.12
CA GLU A 315 -14.97 6.40 -21.43
C GLU A 315 -15.02 5.61 -20.11
N ALA A 316 -14.54 4.36 -20.13
CA ALA A 316 -14.53 3.52 -18.94
C ALA A 316 -13.69 4.13 -17.80
N VAL A 317 -12.61 4.85 -18.12
CA VAL A 317 -11.79 5.57 -17.14
C VAL A 317 -12.51 6.81 -16.64
N LEU A 318 -13.09 7.60 -17.55
CA LEU A 318 -13.84 8.80 -17.19
C LEU A 318 -14.95 8.47 -16.18
N LEU A 319 -15.62 7.34 -16.36
CA LEU A 319 -16.78 6.90 -15.59
C LEU A 319 -16.46 5.89 -14.47
N TYR A 320 -15.18 5.73 -14.09
CA TYR A 320 -14.74 4.78 -13.05
C TYR A 320 -15.16 3.31 -13.26
N ARG A 321 -15.48 2.91 -14.49
CA ARG A 321 -15.91 1.54 -14.83
C ARG A 321 -14.76 0.55 -14.86
N VAL A 322 -13.54 1.05 -15.02
CA VAL A 322 -12.29 0.28 -14.90
C VAL A 322 -11.42 0.95 -13.84
N LEU A 323 -10.76 0.15 -13.01
CA LEU A 323 -9.87 0.60 -11.96
C LEU A 323 -8.54 -0.16 -12.06
N PRO A 324 -7.40 0.44 -11.67
CA PRO A 324 -6.12 -0.23 -11.70
C PRO A 324 -6.05 -1.31 -10.62
N ALA A 325 -5.42 -2.43 -10.94
CA ALA A 325 -5.34 -3.58 -10.04
C ALA A 325 -4.58 -3.29 -8.74
N TYR A 326 -3.56 -2.41 -8.78
CA TYR A 326 -2.66 -2.18 -7.64
C TYR A 326 -2.80 -0.79 -7.01
N ALA A 327 -3.84 -0.03 -7.36
CA ALA A 327 -4.14 1.26 -6.76
C ALA A 327 -5.65 1.42 -6.52
N PHE A 328 -6.02 1.62 -5.26
CA PHE A 328 -7.37 2.05 -4.91
C PHE A 328 -7.58 3.51 -5.31
N ILE A 329 -8.49 3.76 -6.24
CA ILE A 329 -8.93 5.10 -6.65
C ILE A 329 -10.35 5.28 -6.11
N GLU A 330 -10.56 6.31 -5.30
CA GLU A 330 -11.87 6.65 -4.77
C GLU A 330 -12.74 7.27 -5.87
N GLN A 331 -14.01 6.87 -5.93
CA GLN A 331 -14.98 7.47 -6.83
C GLN A 331 -15.47 8.80 -6.22
N ALA A 332 -14.85 9.90 -6.64
CA ALA A 332 -15.19 11.23 -6.14
C ALA A 332 -16.57 11.73 -6.61
N VAL A 333 -17.03 11.27 -7.78
CA VAL A 333 -18.34 11.60 -8.36
C VAL A 333 -19.20 10.35 -8.45
N SER A 334 -20.28 10.30 -7.66
CA SER A 334 -21.23 9.18 -7.59
C SER A 334 -22.58 9.45 -8.25
N ASP A 335 -22.90 10.71 -8.55
CA ASP A 335 -24.16 11.09 -9.19
C ASP A 335 -24.14 10.74 -10.69
N GLU A 336 -25.02 9.82 -11.10
CA GLU A 336 -25.11 9.33 -12.48
C GLU A 336 -25.47 10.44 -13.48
N ALA A 337 -26.23 11.47 -13.07
CA ALA A 337 -26.54 12.60 -13.94
C ALA A 337 -25.29 13.44 -14.24
N VAL A 338 -24.44 13.64 -13.22
CA VAL A 338 -23.16 14.35 -13.37
C VAL A 338 -22.19 13.54 -14.23
N LEU A 339 -22.15 12.21 -14.04
CA LEU A 339 -21.35 11.30 -14.87
C LEU A 339 -21.80 11.33 -16.35
N ALA A 340 -23.11 11.34 -16.61
CA ALA A 340 -23.66 11.47 -17.96
C ALA A 340 -23.31 12.81 -18.61
N GLN A 341 -23.48 13.92 -17.87
CA GLN A 341 -23.10 15.26 -18.35
C GLN A 341 -21.59 15.36 -18.65
N MET A 342 -20.77 14.77 -17.78
CA MET A 342 -19.32 14.73 -17.98
C MET A 342 -18.93 13.93 -19.22
N LYS A 343 -19.59 12.79 -19.48
CA LYS A 343 -19.42 12.03 -20.72
C LYS A 343 -19.77 12.89 -21.94
N GLU A 344 -20.95 13.52 -21.94
CA GLU A 344 -21.39 14.37 -23.07
C GLU A 344 -20.42 15.53 -23.33
N THR A 345 -19.97 16.19 -22.26
CA THR A 345 -19.00 17.30 -22.34
C THR A 345 -17.66 16.82 -22.90
N ALA A 346 -17.15 15.69 -22.41
CA ALA A 346 -15.88 15.14 -22.86
C ALA A 346 -15.93 14.69 -24.34
N VAL A 347 -17.06 14.11 -24.77
CA VAL A 347 -17.30 13.76 -26.19
C VAL A 347 -17.40 15.02 -27.05
N GLY A 348 -18.17 16.03 -26.62
CA GLY A 348 -18.34 17.28 -27.35
C GLY A 348 -17.04 18.07 -27.54
N LEU A 349 -16.11 17.95 -26.59
CA LEU A 349 -14.79 18.57 -26.66
C LEU A 349 -13.74 17.71 -27.39
N GLY A 350 -14.05 16.46 -27.74
CA GLY A 350 -13.07 15.54 -28.33
C GLY A 350 -11.99 15.07 -27.35
N LEU A 351 -12.29 15.04 -26.05
CA LEU A 351 -11.39 14.52 -25.01
C LEU A 351 -11.38 13.00 -24.95
N THR A 352 -12.46 12.35 -25.35
CA THR A 352 -12.62 10.89 -25.33
C THR A 352 -12.41 10.29 -26.71
N GLU A 353 -12.01 9.01 -26.74
CA GLU A 353 -12.09 8.22 -27.97
C GLU A 353 -13.55 8.20 -28.44
N THR A 354 -13.81 8.64 -29.67
CA THR A 354 -15.11 8.38 -30.30
C THR A 354 -15.20 6.87 -30.45
N ALA A 355 -16.21 6.24 -29.82
CA ALA A 355 -16.36 4.79 -29.82
C ALA A 355 -16.08 4.23 -31.21
N ALA A 356 -14.96 3.48 -31.34
CA ALA A 356 -14.72 2.72 -32.54
C ALA A 356 -15.95 1.82 -32.72
N ALA A 357 -16.60 1.93 -33.87
CA ALA A 357 -17.71 1.05 -34.24
C ALA A 357 -17.28 -0.41 -33.94
N PRO A 358 -18.19 -1.25 -33.41
CA PRO A 358 -17.84 -2.63 -33.11
C PRO A 358 -17.23 -3.25 -34.36
N VAL A 359 -16.00 -3.75 -34.22
CA VAL A 359 -15.33 -4.53 -35.26
C VAL A 359 -16.29 -5.67 -35.55
N ALA A 360 -16.89 -5.66 -36.74
CA ALA A 360 -17.73 -6.75 -37.19
C ALA A 360 -16.88 -8.01 -37.14
N GLU A 361 -17.29 -8.98 -36.32
CA GLU A 361 -16.81 -10.35 -36.44
C GLU A 361 -17.19 -10.80 -37.87
N GLU A 362 -16.20 -10.87 -38.76
CA GLU A 362 -16.38 -11.55 -40.04
C GLU A 362 -16.52 -13.06 -39.77
N PRO A 363 -17.45 -13.73 -40.49
CA PRO A 363 -17.92 -15.09 -40.20
C PRO A 363 -16.89 -16.21 -40.41
#